data_AF-A0A0B2WFV9-F1
#
_entry.id   AF-A0A0B2WFV9-F1
#
_cell.length_a   1.000
_cell.length_b   1.000
_cell.length_c   1.000
_cell.angle_alpha   90.00
_cell.angle_beta   90.00
_cell.angle_gamma   90.00
#
_symmetry.space_group_name_H-M   'P 1'
#
loop_
_entity.id
_entity.type
_entity.pdbx_description
1 polymer ?
#
loop_
_entity_poly.entity_id
_entity_poly.type
_entity_poly.pdbx_seq_one_letter_code
_entity_poly.pdbx_strand_id
1 'polypeptide(L)'
;MARPLDDCSPEASSSTAAEKPVSALRARLCSEDPFHLAHASASSSEPHRRHSDIYKQLRAAFSSVSGPRPAPAPHHSPDGGRFIMNNLAETFARCGEETYKSVACNLEAVHRSLSGQIDAFHAESAATLSDAAALYENISYPLSMTVCHSGRFPRGTIEQHLSALRDKMAAAEEELASLDAEWTACVAEEAKAMTATAADDDPDPSKDVDALVHEIDGIVRDKAADLDHMDKVSEPSAVRPAPPGGLTSSKKYRDLLWRESQKVMKAIVAD
;
A
#
# COMPACT_ATOMS: atom_id res chain seq x y z
N MET A 1 23.11 -53.75 16.11
CA MET A 1 22.75 -53.38 14.73
C MET A 1 21.56 -52.44 14.79
N ALA A 2 21.79 -51.13 14.63
CA ALA A 2 20.76 -50.11 14.67
C ALA A 2 20.79 -49.34 13.34
N ARG A 3 19.62 -49.18 12.73
CA ARG A 3 19.40 -48.48 11.46
C ARG A 3 19.38 -46.96 11.67
N PRO A 4 19.82 -46.14 10.71
CA PRO A 4 19.56 -44.70 10.74
C PRO A 4 18.17 -44.38 10.18
N LEU A 5 17.53 -43.39 10.82
CA LEU A 5 16.29 -42.74 10.40
C LEU A 5 16.65 -41.63 9.41
N ASP A 6 16.07 -41.70 8.22
CA ASP A 6 15.87 -40.55 7.34
C ASP A 6 14.85 -39.61 8.01
N ASP A 7 15.16 -38.31 8.07
CA ASP A 7 14.16 -37.31 8.41
C ASP A 7 14.32 -36.05 7.56
N CYS A 8 13.18 -35.58 7.08
CA CYS A 8 12.95 -34.62 6.02
C CYS A 8 13.38 -33.19 6.39
N SER A 9 13.79 -32.40 5.39
CA SER A 9 13.93 -30.94 5.53
C SER A 9 13.07 -30.21 4.48
N PRO A 10 12.30 -29.18 4.86
CA PRO A 10 11.40 -28.50 3.95
C PRO A 10 12.08 -27.35 3.19
N GLU A 11 11.64 -27.17 1.94
CA GLU A 11 11.96 -26.03 1.09
C GLU A 11 11.49 -24.72 1.75
N ALA A 12 12.42 -23.80 1.99
CA ALA A 12 12.12 -22.43 2.37
C ALA A 12 12.33 -21.53 1.16
N SER A 13 11.23 -20.98 0.66
CA SER A 13 11.16 -19.96 -0.37
C SER A 13 12.04 -18.74 -0.04
N SER A 14 12.88 -18.36 -1.00
CA SER A 14 13.61 -17.08 -0.98
C SER A 14 12.80 -16.02 -1.71
N SER A 15 12.35 -15.00 -0.97
CA SER A 15 11.94 -13.71 -1.53
C SER A 15 13.17 -12.82 -1.63
N THR A 16 13.53 -12.43 -2.85
CA THR A 16 14.57 -11.46 -3.17
C THR A 16 14.03 -10.04 -2.96
N ALA A 17 14.25 -9.47 -1.78
CA ALA A 17 14.04 -8.04 -1.53
C ALA A 17 15.39 -7.34 -1.49
N ALA A 18 15.64 -6.54 -2.52
CA ALA A 18 16.83 -5.75 -2.80
C ALA A 18 17.57 -5.23 -1.55
N GLU A 19 18.82 -5.68 -1.40
CA GLU A 19 19.76 -5.27 -0.39
C GLU A 19 20.14 -3.79 -0.57
N LYS A 20 19.59 -2.93 0.28
CA LYS A 20 20.15 -1.61 0.55
C LYS A 20 21.10 -1.71 1.74
N PRO A 21 22.26 -1.04 1.71
CA PRO A 21 23.29 -1.18 2.73
C PRO A 21 22.75 -0.84 4.12
N VAL A 22 22.96 -1.77 5.05
CA VAL A 22 22.47 -1.81 6.45
C VAL A 22 22.97 -0.62 7.31
N SER A 23 23.78 0.27 6.74
CA SER A 23 24.27 1.49 7.40
C SER A 23 23.19 2.58 7.59
N ALA A 24 22.05 2.50 6.88
CA ALA A 24 20.95 3.45 7.01
C ALA A 24 20.02 3.18 8.21
N LEU A 25 20.01 1.95 8.76
CA LEU A 25 19.06 1.54 9.81
C LEU A 25 19.48 2.07 11.19
N ARG A 26 20.79 2.02 11.49
CA ARG A 26 21.35 2.64 12.71
C ARG A 26 21.28 4.17 12.68
N ALA A 27 21.50 4.78 11.51
CA ALA A 27 21.30 6.22 11.35
C ALA A 27 19.83 6.60 11.60
N ARG A 28 18.86 5.89 11.02
CA ARG A 28 17.42 6.12 11.24
C ARG A 28 16.93 5.90 12.67
N LEU A 29 17.59 5.02 13.45
CA LEU A 29 17.25 4.83 14.87
C LEU A 29 17.86 5.91 15.78
N CYS A 30 18.87 6.64 15.31
CA CYS A 30 19.56 7.67 16.10
C CYS A 30 19.33 9.10 15.60
N SER A 31 18.80 9.30 14.38
CA SER A 31 18.57 10.61 13.79
C SER A 31 17.12 10.76 13.35
N GLU A 32 16.22 10.99 14.29
CA GLU A 32 15.07 11.87 14.15
C GLU A 32 14.26 11.76 15.45
N ASP A 33 14.66 12.60 16.39
CA ASP A 33 13.77 13.01 17.46
C ASP A 33 12.47 13.55 16.81
N PRO A 34 11.32 12.87 16.96
CA PRO A 34 10.06 13.27 16.33
C PRO A 34 9.55 14.64 16.80
N PHE A 35 10.19 15.25 17.80
CA PHE A 35 9.73 16.48 18.44
C PHE A 35 10.29 17.77 17.83
N HIS A 36 11.12 17.72 16.78
CA HIS A 36 11.66 18.95 16.18
C HIS A 36 10.82 19.59 15.05
N LEU A 37 9.63 19.08 14.74
CA LEU A 37 8.84 19.56 13.60
C LEU A 37 7.41 20.00 13.97
N ALA A 38 7.26 20.85 14.99
CA ALA A 38 6.10 21.74 15.13
C ALA A 38 6.33 22.92 16.10
N HIS A 39 7.54 23.49 16.16
CA HIS A 39 7.73 24.86 16.69
C HIS A 39 7.63 25.91 15.57
N ALA A 40 6.69 25.74 14.63
CA ALA A 40 6.05 26.89 14.01
C ALA A 40 5.05 27.41 15.06
N SER A 41 5.44 28.22 16.04
CA SER A 41 5.75 29.65 15.84
C SER A 41 4.87 30.32 14.77
N ALA A 42 3.60 29.93 14.71
CA ALA A 42 2.51 30.86 14.47
C ALA A 42 1.78 31.07 15.80
N SER A 43 2.54 31.50 16.83
CA SER A 43 1.98 32.43 17.79
C SER A 43 1.60 33.66 16.98
N SER A 44 0.40 33.65 16.41
CA SER A 44 -0.32 34.89 16.18
C SER A 44 -0.49 35.47 17.57
N SER A 45 0.50 36.23 17.99
CA SER A 45 0.41 37.17 19.10
C SER A 45 -0.52 38.30 18.65
N GLU A 46 -1.75 37.95 18.27
CA GLU A 46 -2.84 38.87 18.38
C GLU A 46 -2.89 39.14 19.89
N PRO A 47 -2.57 40.38 20.31
CA PRO A 47 -2.38 40.69 21.71
C PRO A 47 -3.66 40.23 22.40
N HIS A 48 -3.54 39.25 23.29
CA HIS A 48 -4.62 38.77 24.16
C HIS A 48 -5.44 40.00 24.53
N ARG A 49 -6.60 40.19 23.87
CA ARG A 49 -7.44 41.35 24.12
C ARG A 49 -7.65 41.32 25.62
N ARG A 50 -7.07 42.31 26.31
CA ARG A 50 -6.95 42.28 27.76
C ARG A 50 -8.31 41.88 28.31
N HIS A 51 -8.37 40.82 29.11
CA HIS A 51 -9.61 40.27 29.68
C HIS A 51 -10.49 41.34 30.36
N SER A 52 -9.91 42.51 30.67
CA SER A 52 -10.58 43.73 31.11
C SER A 52 -11.66 44.30 30.18
N ASP A 53 -11.73 43.91 28.91
CA ASP A 53 -12.67 44.51 27.96
C ASP A 53 -13.91 43.65 27.65
N ILE A 54 -14.04 42.46 28.24
CA ILE A 54 -15.15 41.53 27.93
C ILE A 54 -16.48 42.08 28.44
N TYR A 55 -16.50 42.63 29.65
CA TYR A 55 -17.68 43.32 30.16
C TYR A 55 -18.12 44.46 29.22
N LYS A 56 -17.17 45.28 28.75
CA LYS A 56 -17.46 46.39 27.83
C LYS A 56 -17.95 45.88 26.47
N GLN A 57 -17.37 44.79 25.96
CA GLN A 57 -17.77 44.19 24.70
C GLN A 57 -19.18 43.59 24.78
N LEU A 58 -19.49 42.86 25.86
CA LEU A 58 -20.84 42.34 26.11
C LEU A 58 -21.84 43.49 26.24
N ARG A 59 -21.51 44.50 27.05
CA ARG A 59 -22.35 45.69 27.22
C ARG A 59 -22.59 46.42 25.91
N ALA A 60 -21.56 46.61 25.07
CA ALA A 60 -21.69 47.24 23.76
C ALA A 60 -22.57 46.42 22.81
N ALA A 61 -22.42 45.09 22.79
CA ALA A 61 -23.22 44.20 21.96
C ALA A 61 -24.71 44.30 22.29
N PHE A 62 -25.07 44.32 23.58
CA PHE A 62 -26.47 44.45 24.00
C PHE A 62 -27.02 45.87 23.89
N SER A 63 -26.16 46.90 23.93
CA SER A 63 -26.59 48.30 23.77
C SER A 63 -26.80 48.73 22.31
N SER A 64 -26.17 48.03 21.36
CA SER A 64 -26.18 48.39 19.92
C SER A 64 -27.46 48.01 19.18
N VAL A 65 -28.40 47.32 19.82
CA VAL A 65 -29.69 46.88 19.24
C VAL A 65 -30.73 48.02 19.14
N SER A 66 -30.35 49.25 19.46
CA SER A 66 -31.18 50.43 19.23
C SER A 66 -31.02 50.91 17.79
N GLY A 67 -31.76 50.31 16.85
CA GLY A 67 -31.77 50.72 15.44
C GLY A 67 -32.18 52.20 15.22
N PRO A 68 -31.94 52.75 14.02
CA PRO A 68 -32.25 54.14 13.71
C PRO A 68 -33.75 54.42 13.91
N ARG A 69 -34.04 55.31 14.86
CA ARG A 69 -35.40 55.67 15.27
C ARG A 69 -36.09 56.51 14.17
N PRO A 70 -37.28 56.13 13.66
CA PRO A 70 -38.10 57.01 12.83
C PRO A 70 -38.53 58.27 13.60
N ALA A 71 -38.72 59.38 12.89
CA ALA A 71 -38.99 60.72 13.44
C ALA A 71 -40.11 60.76 14.51
N PRO A 72 -40.00 61.65 15.52
CA PRO A 72 -40.81 61.59 16.74
C PRO A 72 -42.26 62.04 16.51
N ALA A 73 -43.22 61.18 16.81
CA ALA A 73 -44.61 61.57 17.04
C ALA A 73 -44.79 62.12 18.47
N PRO A 74 -45.59 63.18 18.67
CA PRO A 74 -45.57 63.98 19.89
C PRO A 74 -46.60 63.51 20.92
N HIS A 75 -46.54 62.27 21.42
CA HIS A 75 -47.27 61.90 22.64
C HIS A 75 -46.45 60.95 23.50
N HIS A 76 -45.98 61.50 24.61
CA HIS A 76 -45.18 60.88 25.66
C HIS A 76 -45.90 59.69 26.32
N SER A 77 -45.24 58.53 26.31
CA SER A 77 -45.26 57.61 27.45
C SER A 77 -43.82 57.43 27.94
N PRO A 78 -43.61 57.20 29.25
CA PRO A 78 -42.32 57.41 29.89
C PRO A 78 -41.30 56.35 29.51
N ASP A 79 -40.05 56.79 29.56
CA ASP A 79 -38.75 56.16 29.32
C ASP A 79 -38.48 54.80 30.01
N GLY A 80 -39.47 54.23 30.69
CA GLY A 80 -39.33 53.02 31.53
C GLY A 80 -38.88 51.79 30.74
N GLY A 81 -39.30 51.65 29.48
CA GLY A 81 -38.84 50.55 28.63
C GLY A 81 -37.33 50.56 28.38
N ARG A 82 -36.72 51.75 28.21
CA ARG A 82 -35.27 51.89 28.03
C ARG A 82 -34.51 51.58 29.31
N PHE A 83 -35.04 51.98 30.46
CA PHE A 83 -34.43 51.64 31.76
C PHE A 83 -34.41 50.13 32.01
N ILE A 84 -35.52 49.42 31.73
CA ILE A 84 -35.59 47.96 31.88
C ILE A 84 -34.60 47.26 30.96
N MET A 85 -34.53 47.67 29.69
CA MET A 85 -33.59 47.09 28.72
C MET A 85 -32.12 47.34 29.10
N ASN A 86 -31.80 48.53 29.61
CA ASN A 86 -30.45 48.83 30.09
C ASN A 86 -30.06 48.00 31.31
N ASN A 87 -30.99 47.81 32.26
CA ASN A 87 -30.76 46.96 33.43
C ASN A 87 -30.55 45.50 33.02
N LEU A 88 -31.35 45.01 32.07
CA LEU A 88 -31.20 43.66 31.53
C LEU A 88 -29.85 43.48 30.81
N ALA A 89 -29.45 44.44 29.98
CA ALA A 89 -28.15 44.42 29.32
C ALA A 89 -27.00 44.43 30.33
N GLU A 90 -27.13 45.17 31.43
CA GLU A 90 -26.13 45.21 32.50
C GLU A 90 -26.04 43.89 33.27
N THR A 91 -27.17 43.26 33.63
CA THR A 91 -27.16 41.97 34.33
C THR A 91 -26.59 40.86 33.45
N PHE A 92 -26.92 40.82 32.16
CA PHE A 92 -26.30 39.88 31.22
C PHE A 92 -24.81 40.13 31.04
N ALA A 93 -24.37 41.39 30.91
CA ALA A 93 -22.95 41.71 30.78
C ALA A 93 -22.16 41.28 32.03
N ARG A 94 -22.71 41.49 33.23
CA ARG A 94 -22.08 41.09 34.50
C ARG A 94 -22.04 39.58 34.65
N CYS A 95 -23.15 38.88 34.42
CA CYS A 95 -23.22 37.42 34.47
C CYS A 95 -22.27 36.77 33.45
N GLY A 96 -22.21 37.34 32.23
CA GLY A 96 -21.28 36.89 31.19
C GLY A 96 -19.82 37.12 31.57
N GLU A 97 -19.48 38.24 32.19
CA GLU A 97 -18.13 38.51 32.70
C GLU A 97 -17.72 37.53 33.81
N GLU A 98 -18.60 37.27 34.79
CA GLU A 98 -18.36 36.33 35.88
C GLU A 98 -18.17 34.90 35.34
N THR A 99 -19.03 34.48 34.40
CA THR A 99 -18.92 33.17 33.74
C THR A 99 -17.60 33.07 32.98
N TYR A 100 -17.25 34.10 32.22
CA TYR A 100 -15.98 34.13 31.49
C TYR A 100 -14.77 34.04 32.43
N LYS A 101 -14.75 34.84 33.50
CA LYS A 101 -13.68 34.80 34.51
C LYS A 101 -13.56 33.41 35.13
N SER A 102 -14.68 32.79 35.48
CA SER A 102 -14.72 31.42 36.00
C SER A 102 -14.10 30.41 35.03
N VAL A 103 -14.50 30.46 33.75
CA VAL A 103 -13.94 29.58 32.70
C VAL A 103 -12.46 29.84 32.48
N ALA A 104 -12.03 31.10 32.42
CA ALA A 104 -10.62 31.46 32.24
C ALA A 104 -9.75 30.95 33.41
N CYS A 105 -10.18 31.18 34.66
CA CYS A 105 -9.50 30.65 35.84
C CYS A 105 -9.41 29.11 35.83
N ASN A 106 -10.49 28.43 35.44
CA ASN A 106 -10.49 26.97 35.32
C ASN A 106 -9.55 26.49 34.23
N LEU A 107 -9.53 27.16 33.08
CA LEU A 107 -8.62 26.83 31.98
C LEU A 107 -7.16 27.01 32.38
N GLU A 108 -6.82 28.09 33.08
CA GLU A 108 -5.48 28.31 33.62
C GLU A 108 -5.10 27.25 34.66
N ALA A 109 -6.03 26.84 35.52
CA ALA A 109 -5.80 25.77 36.48
C ALA A 109 -5.53 24.42 35.80
N VAL A 110 -6.33 24.07 34.79
CA VAL A 110 -6.13 22.86 33.97
C VAL A 110 -4.79 22.93 33.24
N HIS A 111 -4.46 24.06 32.62
CA HIS A 111 -3.19 24.25 31.91
C HIS A 111 -1.99 24.06 32.84
N ARG A 112 -2.05 24.66 34.05
CA ARG A 112 -1.00 24.49 35.08
C ARG A 112 -0.88 23.04 35.53
N SER A 113 -2.00 22.36 35.75
CA SER A 113 -2.01 20.94 36.13
C SER A 113 -1.44 20.05 35.03
N LEU A 114 -1.80 20.30 33.77
CA LEU A 114 -1.31 19.53 32.63
C LEU A 114 0.19 19.75 32.44
N SER A 115 0.65 21.01 32.54
CA SER A 115 2.08 21.34 32.47
C SER A 115 2.87 20.58 33.55
N GLY A 116 2.37 20.55 34.78
CA GLY A 116 3.00 19.80 35.87
C GLY A 116 3.03 18.28 35.64
N GLN A 117 2.02 17.70 34.99
CA GLN A 117 2.03 16.29 34.60
C GLN A 117 3.05 16.00 33.50
N ILE A 118 3.19 16.90 32.52
CA ILE A 118 4.19 16.79 31.46
C ILE A 118 5.60 16.84 32.06
N ASP A 119 5.86 17.77 32.97
CA ASP A 119 7.16 17.89 33.65
C ASP A 119 7.48 16.64 34.48
N ALA A 120 6.50 16.10 35.21
CA ALA A 120 6.65 14.87 35.98
C ALA A 120 6.94 13.67 35.09
N PHE A 121 6.20 13.51 33.99
CA PHE A 121 6.42 12.45 33.01
C PHE A 121 7.81 12.54 32.37
N HIS A 122 8.26 13.76 32.04
CA HIS A 122 9.59 13.98 31.49
C HIS A 122 10.68 13.59 32.49
N ALA A 123 10.53 13.97 33.77
CA ALA A 123 11.46 13.58 34.83
C ALA A 123 11.52 12.06 35.03
N GLU A 124 10.37 11.38 35.05
CA GLU A 124 10.28 9.92 35.18
C GLU A 124 10.90 9.20 33.98
N SER A 125 10.65 9.69 32.77
CA SER A 125 11.22 9.15 31.54
C SER A 125 12.75 9.29 31.52
N ALA A 126 13.27 10.45 31.94
CA ALA A 126 14.71 10.69 32.03
C ALA A 126 15.38 9.78 33.07
N ALA A 127 14.74 9.59 34.24
CA ALA A 127 15.23 8.68 35.27
C ALA A 127 15.28 7.22 34.76
N THR A 128 14.19 6.76 34.14
CA THR A 128 14.11 5.40 33.58
C THR A 128 15.15 5.15 32.50
N LEU A 129 15.40 6.15 31.63
CA LEU A 129 16.43 6.05 30.60
C LEU A 129 17.83 5.98 31.21
N SER A 130 18.10 6.76 32.26
CA SER A 130 19.35 6.69 33.01
C SER A 130 19.56 5.32 33.64
N ASP A 131 18.52 4.73 34.24
CA ASP A 131 18.59 3.39 34.83
C ASP A 131 18.83 2.31 33.76
N ALA A 132 18.19 2.42 32.61
CA ALA A 132 18.41 1.51 31.48
C ALA A 132 19.85 1.61 30.94
N ALA A 133 20.39 2.82 30.82
CA ALA A 133 21.78 3.05 30.44
C ALA A 133 22.74 2.43 31.47
N ALA A 134 22.50 2.64 32.76
CA ALA A 134 23.28 2.03 33.83
C ALA A 134 23.21 0.50 33.79
N LEU A 135 22.05 -0.10 33.52
CA LEU A 135 21.91 -1.55 33.40
C LEU A 135 22.69 -2.10 32.21
N TYR A 136 22.66 -1.41 31.07
CA TYR A 136 23.43 -1.78 29.89
C TYR A 136 24.93 -1.74 30.16
N GLU A 137 25.42 -0.66 30.76
CA GLU A 137 26.84 -0.46 31.07
C GLU A 137 27.36 -1.45 32.13
N ASN A 138 26.55 -1.77 33.14
CA ASN A 138 27.00 -2.62 34.26
C ASN A 138 26.79 -4.11 34.03
N ILE A 139 25.79 -4.52 33.24
CA ILE A 139 25.41 -5.92 33.08
C ILE A 139 25.63 -6.38 31.65
N SER A 140 24.91 -5.79 30.69
CA SER A 140 24.89 -6.28 29.31
C SER A 140 26.26 -6.15 28.65
N TYR A 141 26.92 -5.00 28.81
CA TYR A 141 28.21 -4.75 28.19
C TYR A 141 29.32 -5.67 28.72
N PRO A 142 29.55 -5.81 30.05
CA PRO A 142 30.56 -6.73 30.57
C PRO A 142 30.26 -8.20 30.25
N LEU A 143 28.99 -8.62 30.25
CA LEU A 143 28.61 -9.97 29.84
C LEU A 143 28.90 -10.22 28.35
N SER A 144 28.56 -9.28 27.48
CA SER A 144 28.89 -9.39 26.05
C SER A 144 30.41 -9.42 25.84
N MET A 145 31.16 -8.56 26.53
CA MET A 145 32.61 -8.52 26.50
C MET A 145 33.22 -9.83 26.99
N THR A 146 32.76 -10.39 28.11
CA THR A 146 33.27 -11.66 28.64
C THR A 146 32.97 -12.82 27.70
N VAL A 147 31.76 -12.92 27.14
CA VAL A 147 31.42 -13.95 26.15
C VAL A 147 32.30 -13.84 24.90
N CYS A 148 32.57 -12.63 24.42
CA CYS A 148 33.42 -12.41 23.24
C CYS A 148 34.93 -12.59 23.50
N HIS A 149 35.41 -12.49 24.75
CA HIS A 149 36.86 -12.52 25.08
C HIS A 149 37.30 -13.72 25.91
N SER A 150 36.39 -14.54 26.40
CA SER A 150 36.74 -15.73 27.17
C SER A 150 37.21 -16.85 26.25
N GLY A 151 38.45 -17.31 26.46
CA GLY A 151 39.06 -18.42 25.68
C GLY A 151 38.40 -19.79 25.88
N ARG A 152 37.31 -19.87 26.66
CA ARG A 152 36.49 -21.08 26.86
C ARG A 152 35.23 -21.11 25.98
N PHE A 153 34.88 -20.00 25.35
CA PHE A 153 33.80 -19.92 24.37
C PHE A 153 34.41 -19.99 22.98
N PRO A 154 33.75 -20.65 22.03
CA PRO A 154 34.42 -21.02 20.80
C PRO A 154 34.46 -19.83 19.84
N ARG A 155 35.44 -18.94 20.04
CA ARG A 155 35.85 -17.92 19.04
C ARG A 155 36.10 -18.57 17.68
N GLY A 156 36.67 -19.78 17.70
CA GLY A 156 36.86 -20.60 16.51
C GLY A 156 35.57 -20.86 15.75
N THR A 157 34.42 -21.00 16.43
CA THR A 157 33.14 -21.27 15.74
C THR A 157 32.57 -20.02 15.07
N ILE A 158 32.68 -18.83 15.67
CA ILE A 158 32.24 -17.58 15.03
C ILE A 158 33.15 -17.21 13.85
N GLU A 159 34.47 -17.27 14.05
CA GLU A 159 35.44 -16.98 12.99
C GLU A 159 35.30 -17.95 11.82
N GLN A 160 35.11 -19.24 12.10
CA GLN A 160 34.85 -20.26 11.08
C GLN A 160 33.50 -20.09 10.39
N HIS A 161 32.45 -19.68 11.09
CA HIS A 161 31.17 -19.35 10.44
C HIS A 161 31.28 -18.11 9.56
N LEU A 162 32.03 -17.09 9.99
CA LEU A 162 32.26 -15.88 9.19
C LEU A 162 33.14 -16.16 7.98
N SER A 163 34.17 -17.01 8.10
CA SER A 163 34.98 -17.43 6.96
C SER A 163 34.14 -18.24 5.98
N ALA A 164 33.39 -19.24 6.46
CA ALA A 164 32.51 -20.03 5.61
C ALA A 164 31.43 -19.19 4.91
N LEU A 165 30.93 -18.14 5.55
CA LEU A 165 29.99 -17.21 4.91
C LEU A 165 30.68 -16.38 3.82
N ARG A 166 31.90 -15.88 4.06
CA ARG A 166 32.67 -15.18 3.03
C ARG A 166 32.97 -16.06 1.83
N ASP A 167 33.36 -17.32 2.06
CA ASP A 167 33.64 -18.28 1.00
C ASP A 167 32.38 -18.53 0.15
N LYS A 168 31.20 -18.64 0.80
CA LYS A 168 29.91 -18.75 0.10
C LYS A 168 29.55 -17.50 -0.70
N MET A 169 29.81 -16.30 -0.16
CA MET A 169 29.57 -15.05 -0.90
C MET A 169 30.48 -14.96 -2.12
N ALA A 170 31.77 -15.29 -1.98
CA ALA A 170 32.70 -15.30 -3.10
C ALA A 170 32.30 -16.31 -4.19
N ALA A 171 31.84 -17.51 -3.80
CA ALA A 171 31.33 -18.50 -4.75
C ALA A 171 30.06 -18.02 -5.47
N ALA A 172 29.15 -17.36 -4.76
CA ALA A 172 27.93 -16.80 -5.36
C ALA A 172 28.24 -15.63 -6.32
N GLU A 173 29.24 -14.80 -5.99
CA GLU A 173 29.72 -13.73 -6.88
C GLU A 173 30.35 -14.30 -8.16
N GLU A 174 31.14 -15.37 -8.05
CA GLU A 174 31.71 -16.07 -9.20
C GLU A 174 30.62 -16.70 -10.09
N GLU A 175 29.63 -17.35 -9.49
CA GLU A 175 28.48 -17.92 -10.21
C GLU A 175 27.68 -16.83 -10.94
N LEU A 176 27.45 -15.69 -10.29
CA LEU A 176 26.74 -14.56 -10.90
C LEU A 176 27.52 -13.94 -12.06
N ALA A 177 28.85 -13.84 -11.95
CA ALA A 177 29.70 -13.39 -13.04
C ALA A 177 29.69 -14.38 -14.23
N SER A 178 29.65 -15.68 -13.96
CA SER A 178 29.50 -16.71 -15.01
C SER A 178 28.15 -16.57 -15.72
N LEU A 179 27.07 -16.41 -14.96
CA LEU A 179 25.72 -16.25 -15.52
C LEU A 179 25.59 -15.00 -16.39
N ASP A 180 26.21 -13.88 -15.98
CA ASP A 180 26.23 -12.64 -16.75
C ASP A 180 27.01 -12.81 -18.08
N ALA A 181 28.13 -13.55 -18.05
CA ALA A 181 28.88 -13.88 -19.26
C ALA A 181 28.06 -14.77 -20.23
N GLU A 182 27.32 -15.75 -19.72
CA GLU A 182 26.42 -16.59 -20.53
C GLU A 182 25.27 -15.78 -21.12
N TRP A 183 24.63 -14.93 -20.30
CA TRP A 183 23.55 -14.05 -20.74
C TRP A 183 24.00 -13.12 -21.87
N THR A 184 25.16 -12.46 -21.70
CA THR A 184 25.70 -11.55 -22.72
C THR A 184 26.07 -12.28 -24.01
N ALA A 185 26.56 -13.53 -23.93
CA ALA A 185 26.81 -14.36 -25.10
C ALA A 185 25.51 -14.73 -25.85
N CYS A 186 24.46 -15.12 -25.14
CA CYS A 186 23.14 -15.41 -25.71
C CYS A 186 22.55 -14.19 -26.42
N VAL A 187 22.61 -13.01 -25.79
CA VAL A 187 22.13 -11.75 -26.40
C VAL A 187 22.92 -11.41 -27.67
N ALA A 188 24.23 -11.64 -27.69
CA ALA A 188 25.05 -11.41 -28.87
C ALA A 188 24.72 -12.39 -30.01
N GLU A 189 24.46 -13.66 -29.69
CA GLU A 189 24.02 -14.66 -30.66
C GLU A 189 22.64 -14.34 -31.24
N GLU A 190 21.69 -13.93 -30.39
CA GLU A 190 20.35 -13.48 -30.81
C GLU A 190 20.44 -12.27 -31.75
N ALA A 191 21.24 -11.26 -31.43
CA ALA A 191 21.47 -10.11 -32.30
C ALA A 191 22.08 -10.52 -33.66
N LYS A 192 22.98 -11.51 -33.66
CA LYS A 192 23.56 -12.07 -34.89
C LYS A 192 22.52 -12.85 -35.71
N ALA A 193 21.63 -13.61 -35.07
CA ALA A 193 20.55 -14.32 -35.75
C ALA A 193 19.55 -13.33 -36.38
N MET A 194 19.14 -12.30 -35.65
CA MET A 194 18.22 -11.27 -36.17
C MET A 194 18.79 -10.50 -37.37
N THR A 195 20.09 -10.21 -37.36
CA THR A 195 20.74 -9.54 -38.51
C THR A 195 20.92 -10.47 -39.71
N ALA A 196 21.09 -11.78 -39.50
CA ALA A 196 21.14 -12.76 -40.57
C ALA A 196 19.77 -12.94 -41.24
N THR A 197 18.67 -12.99 -40.47
CA THR A 197 17.32 -13.13 -41.03
C THR A 197 16.86 -11.87 -41.76
N ALA A 198 17.26 -10.67 -41.33
CA ALA A 198 16.96 -9.43 -42.03
C ALA A 198 17.73 -9.25 -43.34
N ALA A 199 18.79 -10.03 -43.58
CA ALA A 199 19.58 -9.99 -44.81
C ALA A 199 19.06 -10.95 -45.90
N ASP A 200 18.16 -11.88 -45.55
CA ASP A 200 17.56 -12.88 -46.46
C ASP A 200 16.11 -12.53 -46.87
N ASP A 201 15.68 -11.28 -46.64
CA ASP A 201 14.40 -10.75 -47.14
C ASP A 201 14.45 -10.51 -48.66
N ASP A 202 14.33 -11.59 -49.45
CA ASP A 202 13.54 -11.60 -50.69
C ASP A 202 13.00 -13.01 -51.04
N PRO A 203 12.14 -13.59 -50.18
CA PRO A 203 10.98 -14.28 -50.70
C PRO A 203 9.72 -13.64 -50.11
N ASP A 204 8.99 -12.90 -50.95
CA ASP A 204 7.67 -12.31 -50.69
C ASP A 204 6.76 -13.28 -49.91
N PRO A 205 6.66 -13.16 -48.57
CA PRO A 205 5.96 -14.15 -47.73
C PRO A 205 4.45 -14.13 -47.99
N SER A 206 3.95 -13.12 -48.70
CA SER A 206 2.58 -13.08 -49.18
C SER A 206 2.31 -14.21 -50.18
N LYS A 207 3.26 -14.56 -51.05
CA LYS A 207 3.05 -15.60 -52.08
C LYS A 207 2.94 -16.99 -51.50
N ASP A 208 3.73 -17.29 -50.47
CA ASP A 208 3.71 -18.60 -49.81
C ASP A 208 2.45 -18.78 -48.96
N VAL A 209 1.99 -17.71 -48.31
CA VAL A 209 0.70 -17.72 -47.59
C VAL A 209 -0.46 -17.85 -48.57
N ASP A 210 -0.45 -17.11 -49.69
CA ASP A 210 -1.49 -17.19 -50.71
C ASP A 210 -1.53 -18.58 -51.38
N ALA A 211 -0.37 -19.20 -51.62
CA ALA A 211 -0.27 -20.56 -52.14
C ALA A 211 -0.84 -21.59 -51.15
N LEU A 212 -0.53 -21.45 -49.86
CA LEU A 212 -1.05 -22.34 -48.82
C LEU A 212 -2.57 -22.19 -48.64
N VAL A 213 -3.09 -20.96 -48.68
CA VAL A 213 -4.55 -20.72 -48.64
C VAL A 213 -5.23 -21.36 -49.84
N HIS A 214 -4.64 -21.25 -51.04
CA HIS A 214 -5.15 -21.89 -52.23
C HIS A 214 -5.17 -23.42 -52.15
N GLU A 215 -4.14 -24.02 -51.54
CA GLU A 215 -4.07 -25.47 -51.31
C GLU A 215 -5.13 -25.93 -50.31
N ILE A 216 -5.28 -25.22 -49.19
CA ILE A 216 -6.31 -25.52 -48.17
C ILE A 216 -7.71 -25.44 -48.80
N ASP A 217 -7.99 -24.41 -49.59
CA ASP A 217 -9.27 -24.26 -50.29
C ASP A 217 -9.51 -25.34 -51.36
N GLY A 218 -8.45 -25.89 -51.94
CA GLY A 218 -8.50 -27.07 -52.80
C GLY A 218 -8.94 -28.30 -52.02
N ILE A 219 -8.23 -28.61 -50.92
CA ILE A 219 -8.52 -29.77 -50.07
C ILE A 219 -9.95 -29.70 -49.51
N VAL A 220 -10.39 -28.53 -49.06
CA VAL A 220 -11.75 -28.34 -48.52
C VAL A 220 -12.81 -28.61 -49.60
N ARG A 221 -12.60 -28.14 -50.84
CA ARG A 221 -13.52 -28.42 -51.95
C ARG A 221 -13.56 -29.90 -52.30
N ASP A 222 -12.41 -30.55 -52.39
CA ASP A 222 -12.34 -31.98 -52.72
C ASP A 222 -13.04 -32.82 -51.64
N LYS A 223 -12.82 -32.50 -50.36
CA LYS A 223 -13.49 -33.17 -49.24
C LYS A 223 -14.99 -32.91 -49.20
N ALA A 224 -15.44 -31.70 -49.56
CA ALA A 224 -16.87 -31.40 -49.65
C ALA A 224 -17.54 -32.18 -50.79
N ALA A 225 -16.86 -32.32 -51.94
CA ALA A 225 -17.35 -33.11 -53.07
C ALA A 225 -17.45 -34.60 -52.74
N ASP A 226 -16.45 -35.16 -52.05
CA ASP A 226 -16.47 -36.55 -51.56
C ASP A 226 -17.67 -36.81 -50.62
N LEU A 227 -17.95 -35.88 -49.70
CA LEU A 227 -19.08 -35.98 -48.77
C LEU A 227 -20.44 -35.93 -49.50
N ASP A 228 -20.58 -35.07 -50.51
CA ASP A 228 -21.80 -35.00 -51.33
C ASP A 228 -22.01 -36.27 -52.17
N HIS A 229 -20.93 -36.87 -52.66
CA HIS A 229 -20.99 -38.18 -53.32
C HIS A 229 -21.44 -39.30 -52.35
N MET A 230 -20.90 -39.31 -51.12
CA MET A 230 -21.31 -40.29 -50.11
C MET A 230 -22.79 -40.15 -49.70
N ASP A 231 -23.31 -38.93 -49.64
CA ASP A 231 -24.72 -38.69 -49.30
C ASP A 231 -25.66 -39.21 -50.40
N LYS A 232 -25.30 -39.00 -51.67
CA LYS A 232 -26.03 -39.56 -52.83
C LYS A 232 -26.02 -41.09 -52.88
N VAL A 233 -24.94 -41.73 -52.44
CA VAL A 233 -24.86 -43.20 -52.35
C VAL A 233 -25.64 -43.75 -51.14
N SER A 234 -25.91 -42.90 -50.14
CA SER A 234 -26.59 -43.28 -48.90
C SER A 234 -28.11 -43.10 -48.94
N GLU A 235 -28.71 -42.84 -50.11
CA GLU A 235 -30.18 -42.84 -50.26
C GLU A 235 -30.75 -44.26 -50.01
N PRO A 236 -31.52 -44.49 -48.92
CA PRO A 236 -31.92 -45.84 -48.52
C PRO A 236 -33.13 -46.31 -49.32
N SER A 237 -32.94 -47.39 -50.08
CA SER A 237 -34.02 -48.24 -50.56
C SER A 237 -34.92 -48.67 -49.39
N ALA A 238 -36.21 -48.52 -49.63
CA ALA A 238 -37.30 -48.54 -48.67
C ALA A 238 -37.43 -49.79 -47.78
N VAL A 239 -38.24 -49.58 -46.73
CA VAL A 239 -39.02 -50.53 -45.91
C VAL A 239 -38.40 -50.89 -44.56
N ARG A 240 -38.76 -50.14 -43.50
CA ARG A 240 -39.63 -50.59 -42.38
C ARG A 240 -39.85 -49.45 -41.36
N PRO A 241 -41.07 -49.25 -40.81
CA PRO A 241 -41.35 -48.13 -39.91
C PRO A 241 -40.95 -48.46 -38.47
N ALA A 242 -40.28 -47.51 -37.81
CA ALA A 242 -39.87 -47.55 -36.41
C ALA A 242 -40.16 -46.18 -35.74
N PRO A 243 -40.35 -46.15 -34.41
CA PRO A 243 -41.30 -45.28 -33.71
C PRO A 243 -40.81 -43.84 -33.45
N PRO A 244 -41.70 -42.93 -33.03
CA PRO A 244 -41.39 -41.53 -32.86
C PRO A 244 -40.59 -41.29 -31.57
N GLY A 245 -39.55 -40.46 -31.66
CA GLY A 245 -38.92 -39.83 -30.50
C GLY A 245 -37.55 -40.38 -30.14
N GLY A 246 -36.52 -39.92 -30.86
CA GLY A 246 -35.14 -40.13 -30.47
C GLY A 246 -34.18 -39.43 -31.42
N LEU A 247 -33.86 -38.16 -31.15
CA LEU A 247 -32.68 -37.52 -31.76
C LEU A 247 -31.48 -38.42 -31.48
N THR A 248 -30.96 -39.05 -32.53
CA THR A 248 -29.87 -40.02 -32.46
C THR A 248 -28.70 -39.37 -31.72
N SER A 249 -28.11 -40.11 -30.78
CA SER A 249 -27.02 -39.65 -29.91
C SER A 249 -25.89 -38.94 -30.68
N SER A 250 -25.68 -39.34 -31.94
CA SER A 250 -24.73 -38.74 -32.88
C SER A 250 -24.98 -37.25 -33.19
N LYS A 251 -26.24 -36.82 -33.40
CA LYS A 251 -26.53 -35.39 -33.65
C LYS A 251 -26.23 -34.53 -32.42
N LYS A 252 -26.58 -35.03 -31.23
CA LYS A 252 -26.28 -34.34 -29.97
C LYS A 252 -24.77 -34.19 -29.74
N TYR A 253 -24.00 -35.23 -30.07
CA TYR A 253 -22.54 -35.19 -29.96
C TYR A 253 -21.92 -34.19 -30.94
N ARG A 254 -22.42 -34.13 -32.19
CA ARG A 254 -21.96 -33.16 -33.20
C ARG A 254 -22.21 -31.71 -32.78
N ASP A 255 -23.38 -31.43 -32.25
CA ASP A 255 -23.74 -30.09 -31.77
C ASP A 255 -22.91 -29.68 -30.54
N LEU A 256 -22.55 -30.64 -29.68
CA LEU A 256 -21.69 -30.39 -28.52
C LEU A 256 -20.26 -30.02 -28.95
N LEU A 257 -19.68 -30.79 -29.87
CA LEU A 257 -18.34 -30.54 -30.41
C LEU A 257 -18.26 -29.19 -31.13
N TRP A 258 -19.27 -28.86 -31.93
CA TRP A 258 -19.33 -27.56 -32.61
C TRP A 258 -19.35 -26.40 -31.62
N ARG A 259 -20.10 -26.54 -30.52
CA ARG A 259 -20.25 -25.51 -29.50
C ARG A 259 -18.96 -25.31 -28.69
N GLU A 260 -18.23 -26.38 -28.36
CA GLU A 260 -16.94 -26.27 -27.68
C GLU A 260 -15.84 -25.72 -28.59
N SER A 261 -15.80 -26.11 -29.88
CA SER A 261 -14.88 -25.54 -30.86
C SER A 261 -15.01 -24.00 -30.97
N GLN A 262 -16.25 -23.49 -31.01
CA GLN A 262 -16.50 -22.04 -31.03
C GLN A 262 -16.06 -21.31 -29.76
N LYS A 263 -16.11 -21.97 -28.59
CA LYS A 263 -15.61 -21.37 -27.34
C LYS A 263 -14.09 -21.23 -27.36
N VAL A 264 -13.38 -22.27 -27.80
CA VAL A 264 -11.91 -22.26 -27.87
C VAL A 264 -11.44 -21.19 -28.85
N MET A 265 -12.05 -21.08 -30.04
CA MET A 265 -11.71 -20.02 -31.00
C MET A 265 -11.91 -18.61 -30.43
N LYS A 266 -12.97 -18.39 -29.64
CA LYS A 266 -13.18 -17.08 -29.00
C LYS A 266 -12.18 -16.75 -27.91
N ALA A 267 -11.69 -17.75 -27.17
CA ALA A 267 -10.66 -17.55 -26.15
C ALA A 267 -9.32 -17.15 -26.78
N ILE A 268 -8.93 -17.81 -27.88
CA ILE A 268 -7.67 -17.52 -28.60
C ILE A 268 -7.65 -16.12 -29.20
N VAL A 269 -8.80 -15.58 -29.64
CA VAL A 269 -8.88 -14.23 -30.24
C VAL A 269 -8.91 -13.12 -29.18
N ALA A 270 -9.11 -13.46 -27.90
CA ALA A 270 -9.24 -12.50 -26.82
C ALA A 270 -7.95 -12.27 -26.00
N ASP A 271 -6.96 -13.16 -26.12
CA ASP A 271 -5.58 -12.98 -25.63
C ASP A 271 -4.72 -12.31 -26.72
#